data_AF-A0A9P7BQI4-F1
#
_entry.id   AF-A0A9P7BQI4-F1
#
_cell.length_a   1.000
_cell.length_b   1.000
_cell.length_c   1.000
_cell.angle_alpha   90.00
_cell.angle_beta   90.00
_cell.angle_gamma   90.00
#
_symmetry.space_group_name_H-M   'P 1'
#
loop_
_entity.id
_entity.type
_entity.pdbx_description
1 polymer ?
#
loop_
_entity_poly.entity_id
_entity_poly.type
_entity_poly.pdbx_seq_one_letter_code
_entity_poly.pdbx_strand_id
1 'polypeptide(L)'
;MDLVVDDKLFAIETISSRTQFLMNKPPEKPIHTDTMVPAAAERQSEDVAMELFNKRRYSFYSDDEKTRFFHLLFSKCVSASAAARQLGIHVRAAQRWVKRDREDPESIFEKKKKSGRHCILGEEHKKFLLNDIDANPSAVVTEVAENLTQNFVDLDVSRSTVYNFMTTQCNLSIKQAQFQPVERNSEEKNSAKLRLDSEVAAN
;
A
#
# COMPACT_ATOMS: atom_id res chain seq x y z
N MET A 1 19.51 35.31 21.05
CA MET A 1 20.34 35.01 19.87
C MET A 1 19.62 35.63 18.69
N ASP A 2 20.01 36.86 18.33
CA ASP A 2 19.38 37.60 17.24
C ASP A 2 20.01 37.13 15.93
N LEU A 3 19.22 36.44 15.11
CA LEU A 3 19.63 35.98 13.78
C LEU A 3 19.46 37.15 12.81
N VAL A 4 20.55 37.88 12.55
CA VAL A 4 20.63 38.85 11.45
C VAL A 4 20.76 38.05 10.16
N VAL A 5 19.68 37.96 9.40
CA VAL A 5 19.67 37.37 8.05
C VAL A 5 20.25 38.43 7.10
N ASP A 6 21.40 38.11 6.49
CA ASP A 6 22.02 38.95 5.47
C ASP A 6 21.28 38.76 4.14
N ASP A 7 20.36 39.67 3.85
CA ASP A 7 19.51 39.70 2.64
C ASP A 7 20.31 39.76 1.32
N LYS A 8 21.64 39.95 1.39
CA LYS A 8 22.53 40.03 0.23
C LYS A 8 22.95 38.66 -0.33
N LEU A 9 22.85 37.59 0.45
CA LEU A 9 23.26 36.23 0.02
C LEU A 9 22.11 35.40 -0.58
N PHE A 10 20.85 35.83 -0.39
CA PHE A 10 19.66 35.12 -0.87
C PHE A 10 18.65 36.07 -1.50
N ALA A 11 19.03 36.76 -2.57
CA ALA A 11 18.11 37.60 -3.33
C ALA A 11 16.99 36.74 -3.97
N ILE A 12 15.77 36.85 -3.44
CA ILE A 12 14.61 36.17 -4.01
C ILE A 12 14.10 37.02 -5.18
N GLU A 13 14.22 36.49 -6.39
CA GLU A 13 13.68 37.10 -7.59
C GLU A 13 12.21 36.70 -7.77
N THR A 14 11.31 37.67 -7.94
CA THR A 14 9.88 37.40 -8.15
C THR A 14 9.64 37.12 -9.64
N ILE A 15 9.42 35.85 -9.98
CA ILE A 15 9.34 35.38 -11.38
C ILE A 15 7.98 35.73 -12.03
N SER A 16 6.89 35.83 -11.26
CA SER A 16 5.56 36.19 -11.79
C SER A 16 4.63 36.67 -10.68
N SER A 17 3.85 37.71 -10.96
CA SER A 17 2.82 38.22 -10.06
C SER A 17 1.51 37.45 -10.20
N ARG A 18 0.73 37.37 -9.11
CA ARG A 18 -0.60 36.74 -9.13
C ARG A 18 -1.53 37.35 -10.19
N THR A 19 -1.39 38.64 -10.46
CA THR A 19 -2.13 39.35 -11.51
C THR A 19 -1.73 38.88 -12.91
N GLN A 20 -0.43 38.65 -13.17
CA GLN A 20 0.03 38.09 -14.44
C GLN A 20 -0.48 36.65 -14.66
N PHE A 21 -0.54 35.83 -13.61
CA PHE A 21 -1.11 34.49 -13.69
C PHE A 21 -2.61 34.50 -14.06
N LEU A 22 -3.39 35.41 -13.48
CA LEU A 22 -4.83 35.51 -13.77
C LEU A 22 -5.09 36.01 -15.19
N MET A 23 -4.28 36.95 -15.71
CA MET A 23 -4.39 37.44 -17.08
C MET A 23 -4.03 36.38 -18.13
N ASN A 24 -3.09 35.48 -17.80
CA ASN A 24 -2.63 34.43 -18.70
C ASN A 24 -3.35 33.09 -18.50
N LYS A 25 -4.40 33.04 -17.68
CA LYS A 25 -5.16 31.81 -17.44
C LYS A 25 -5.90 31.42 -18.73
N PRO A 26 -5.62 30.25 -19.33
CA PRO A 26 -6.36 29.79 -20.49
C PRO A 26 -7.85 29.61 -20.14
N PRO A 27 -8.77 29.88 -21.08
CA PRO A 27 -10.20 29.70 -20.84
C PRO A 27 -10.47 28.25 -20.46
N GLU A 28 -11.17 28.06 -19.33
CA GLU A 28 -11.61 26.73 -18.92
C GLU A 28 -12.56 26.17 -19.98
N LYS A 29 -12.30 24.94 -20.42
CA LYS A 29 -13.15 24.27 -21.41
C LYS A 29 -14.57 24.19 -20.85
N PRO A 30 -15.60 24.62 -21.60
CA PRO A 30 -16.97 24.48 -21.15
C PRO A 30 -17.27 22.99 -20.93
N ILE A 31 -17.65 22.66 -19.70
CA ILE A 31 -18.35 21.42 -19.40
C ILE A 31 -19.66 21.54 -20.18
N HIS A 32 -19.89 20.62 -21.13
CA HIS A 32 -21.11 20.55 -21.92
C HIS A 32 -22.32 20.40 -21.00
N THR A 33 -22.92 21.52 -20.62
CA THR A 33 -24.31 21.57 -20.18
C THR A 33 -25.11 21.90 -21.42
N ASP A 34 -25.49 20.87 -22.17
CA ASP A 34 -26.38 21.02 -23.30
C ASP A 34 -27.77 21.39 -22.80
N THR A 35 -28.02 22.70 -22.88
CA THR A 35 -29.26 23.39 -23.24
C THR A 35 -30.47 22.48 -23.51
N MET A 36 -31.50 22.64 -22.68
CA MET A 36 -32.84 22.10 -22.92
C MET A 36 -33.47 22.71 -24.18
N VAL A 37 -33.89 21.86 -25.10
CA VAL A 37 -34.89 22.17 -26.14
C VAL A 37 -36.00 21.13 -26.03
N PRO A 38 -37.29 21.50 -25.95
CA PRO A 38 -38.38 20.54 -25.94
C PRO A 38 -38.80 20.24 -27.38
N ALA A 39 -38.72 18.98 -27.79
CA ALA A 39 -39.41 18.52 -29.00
C ALA A 39 -39.79 17.05 -28.86
N ALA A 40 -41.09 16.80 -28.94
CA ALA A 40 -41.73 15.51 -28.79
C ALA A 40 -41.28 14.48 -29.83
N ALA A 41 -40.97 13.27 -29.39
CA ALA A 41 -41.32 12.02 -30.06
C ALA A 41 -40.83 10.82 -29.23
N GLU A 42 -41.75 9.98 -28.81
CA GLU A 42 -41.51 8.68 -28.20
C GLU A 42 -40.55 7.83 -29.03
N ARG A 43 -39.44 7.35 -28.43
CA ARG A 43 -38.88 6.04 -28.76
C ARG A 43 -38.28 5.42 -27.50
N GLN A 44 -38.73 4.20 -27.23
CA GLN A 44 -38.18 3.32 -26.22
C GLN A 44 -36.70 3.08 -26.53
N SER A 45 -35.80 3.64 -25.71
CA SER A 45 -34.37 3.37 -25.77
C SER A 45 -33.93 2.72 -24.47
N GLU A 46 -33.61 1.44 -24.54
CA GLU A 46 -33.07 0.64 -23.43
C GLU A 46 -31.72 1.17 -22.89
N ASP A 47 -31.11 2.14 -23.59
CA ASP A 47 -29.88 2.84 -23.17
C ASP A 47 -30.08 3.90 -22.08
N VAL A 48 -31.30 4.45 -21.89
CA VAL A 48 -31.54 5.55 -20.93
C VAL A 48 -31.53 5.07 -19.47
N ALA A 49 -31.71 3.76 -19.23
CA ALA A 49 -31.68 3.22 -17.87
C ALA A 49 -30.27 3.15 -17.26
N MET A 50 -29.21 3.27 -18.08
CA MET A 50 -27.82 3.22 -17.59
C MET A 50 -27.29 4.59 -17.11
N GLU A 51 -27.97 5.69 -17.40
CA GLU A 51 -27.54 7.03 -16.97
C GLU A 51 -27.80 7.29 -15.48
N LEU A 52 -28.73 6.56 -14.85
CA LEU A 52 -29.18 6.91 -13.49
C LEU A 52 -28.21 6.50 -12.37
N PHE A 53 -27.21 5.66 -12.63
CA PHE A 53 -26.27 5.25 -11.57
C PHE A 53 -24.86 5.01 -12.12
N ASN A 54 -24.03 6.06 -12.09
CA ASN A 54 -22.58 6.02 -12.30
C ASN A 54 -21.81 5.19 -11.23
N LYS A 55 -22.38 4.09 -10.75
CA LYS A 55 -21.70 3.11 -9.90
C LYS A 55 -20.67 2.40 -10.77
N ARG A 56 -19.43 2.91 -10.75
CA ARG A 56 -18.24 2.40 -11.46
C ARG A 56 -18.10 0.89 -11.33
N ARG A 57 -17.27 0.28 -12.20
CA ARG A 57 -16.94 -1.16 -12.33
C ARG A 57 -16.68 -1.95 -11.02
N TYR A 58 -16.57 -1.29 -9.87
CA TYR A 58 -16.52 -1.87 -8.53
C TYR A 58 -17.54 -1.23 -7.58
N SER A 59 -18.84 -1.49 -7.78
CA SER A 59 -19.88 -1.02 -6.85
C SER A 59 -19.91 -1.90 -5.60
N PHE A 60 -19.57 -1.33 -4.45
CA PHE A 60 -19.90 -1.90 -3.15
C PHE A 60 -21.36 -1.55 -2.83
N TYR A 61 -22.16 -2.53 -2.41
CA TYR A 61 -23.54 -2.30 -1.98
C TYR A 61 -23.63 -2.39 -0.46
N SER A 62 -24.30 -1.42 0.16
CA SER A 62 -24.50 -1.44 1.60
C SER A 62 -25.46 -2.54 2.02
N ASP A 63 -25.41 -2.95 3.29
CA ASP A 63 -26.34 -3.95 3.81
C ASP A 63 -27.78 -3.42 3.81
N ASP A 64 -27.96 -2.11 3.98
CA ASP A 64 -29.23 -1.41 3.83
C ASP A 64 -29.80 -1.49 2.38
N GLU A 65 -28.95 -1.34 1.36
CA GLU A 65 -29.36 -1.57 -0.05
C GLU A 65 -29.82 -3.00 -0.29
N LYS A 66 -29.13 -3.99 0.29
CA LYS A 66 -29.54 -5.40 0.21
C LYS A 66 -30.87 -5.63 0.94
N THR A 67 -31.05 -5.06 2.13
CA THR A 67 -32.28 -5.19 2.91
C THR A 67 -33.48 -4.63 2.14
N ARG A 68 -33.35 -3.42 1.56
CA ARG A 68 -34.42 -2.87 0.70
C ARG A 68 -34.73 -3.77 -0.49
N PHE A 69 -33.71 -4.35 -1.11
CA PHE A 69 -33.89 -5.28 -2.22
C PHE A 69 -34.69 -6.52 -1.82
N PHE A 70 -34.32 -7.16 -0.70
CA PHE A 70 -35.02 -8.36 -0.22
C PHE A 70 -36.43 -8.06 0.28
N HIS A 71 -36.67 -6.88 0.87
CA HIS A 71 -38.02 -6.43 1.19
C HIS A 71 -38.91 -6.29 -0.06
N LEU A 72 -38.38 -5.72 -1.16
CA LEU A 72 -39.13 -5.67 -2.42
C LEU A 72 -39.40 -7.07 -3.00
N LEU A 73 -38.41 -7.96 -2.89
CA LEU A 73 -38.50 -9.32 -3.42
C LEU A 73 -39.53 -10.18 -2.66
N PHE A 74 -39.49 -10.17 -1.32
CA PHE A 74 -40.33 -11.05 -0.48
C PHE A 74 -41.64 -10.41 -0.05
N SER A 75 -41.62 -9.14 0.39
CA SER A 75 -42.81 -8.49 0.93
C SER A 75 -43.71 -7.94 -0.17
N LYS A 76 -43.13 -7.49 -1.30
CA LYS A 76 -43.89 -6.93 -2.43
C LYS A 76 -43.96 -7.86 -3.65
N CYS A 77 -43.39 -9.07 -3.56
CA CYS A 77 -43.38 -10.08 -4.63
C CYS A 77 -42.90 -9.55 -6.00
N VAL A 78 -41.99 -8.58 -5.99
CA VAL A 78 -41.43 -7.98 -7.21
C VAL A 78 -40.32 -8.89 -7.75
N SER A 79 -40.23 -9.04 -9.07
CA SER A 79 -39.14 -9.82 -9.67
C SER A 79 -37.76 -9.22 -9.35
N ALA A 80 -36.73 -10.08 -9.24
CA ALA A 80 -35.37 -9.63 -8.91
C ALA A 80 -34.84 -8.54 -9.87
N SER A 81 -35.18 -8.61 -11.15
CA SER A 81 -34.77 -7.59 -12.13
C SER A 81 -35.52 -6.27 -11.97
N ALA A 82 -36.82 -6.32 -11.69
CA ALA A 82 -37.63 -5.12 -11.45
C ALA A 82 -37.22 -4.41 -10.14
N ALA A 83 -37.02 -5.16 -9.05
CA ALA A 83 -36.53 -4.63 -7.78
C ALA A 83 -35.12 -4.03 -7.91
N ALA A 84 -34.24 -4.66 -8.70
CA ALA A 84 -32.90 -4.13 -8.96
C ALA A 84 -32.94 -2.81 -9.73
N ARG A 85 -33.75 -2.72 -10.79
CA ARG A 85 -33.96 -1.47 -11.55
C ARG A 85 -34.52 -0.37 -10.67
N GLN A 86 -35.51 -0.69 -9.82
CA GLN A 86 -36.12 0.26 -8.89
C GLN A 86 -35.11 0.84 -7.88
N LEU A 87 -34.15 0.04 -7.42
CA LEU A 87 -33.15 0.44 -6.43
C LEU A 87 -31.82 0.91 -7.02
N GLY A 88 -31.70 0.99 -8.36
CA GLY A 88 -30.43 1.34 -9.00
C GLY A 88 -29.33 0.31 -8.75
N ILE A 89 -29.70 -0.95 -8.55
CA ILE A 89 -28.78 -2.08 -8.35
C ILE A 89 -28.57 -2.76 -9.70
N HIS A 90 -27.33 -3.11 -10.00
CA HIS A 90 -27.05 -3.86 -11.21
C HIS A 90 -27.77 -5.22 -11.18
N VAL A 91 -28.57 -5.52 -12.22
CA VAL A 91 -29.44 -6.71 -12.27
C VAL A 91 -28.67 -8.02 -12.01
N ARG A 92 -27.47 -8.18 -12.59
CA ARG A 92 -26.61 -9.36 -12.33
C ARG A 92 -26.14 -9.49 -10.87
N ALA A 93 -26.03 -8.38 -10.13
CA ALA A 93 -25.66 -8.42 -8.70
C ALA A 93 -26.85 -8.89 -7.87
N ALA A 94 -28.03 -8.32 -8.11
CA ALA A 94 -29.29 -8.72 -7.50
C ALA A 94 -29.60 -10.21 -7.73
N GLN A 95 -29.48 -10.71 -8.97
CA GLN A 95 -29.68 -12.12 -9.28
C GLN A 95 -28.69 -13.03 -8.54
N ARG A 96 -27.43 -12.62 -8.37
CA ARG A 96 -26.44 -13.36 -7.57
C ARG A 96 -26.82 -13.39 -6.09
N TRP A 97 -27.39 -12.32 -5.55
CA TRP A 97 -27.90 -12.31 -4.17
C TRP A 97 -29.05 -13.28 -4.00
N VAL A 98 -30.02 -13.30 -4.91
CA VAL A 98 -31.14 -14.27 -4.86
C VAL A 98 -30.65 -15.72 -4.96
N LYS A 99 -29.65 -15.98 -5.81
CA LYS A 99 -29.05 -17.32 -5.88
C LYS A 99 -28.40 -17.71 -4.54
N ARG A 100 -27.60 -16.81 -3.96
CA ARG A 100 -26.95 -17.03 -2.67
C ARG A 100 -27.95 -17.20 -1.54
N ASP A 101 -29.04 -16.42 -1.54
CA ASP A 101 -30.10 -16.49 -0.53
C ASP A 101 -30.71 -17.88 -0.42
N ARG A 102 -30.91 -18.53 -1.57
CA ARG A 102 -31.43 -19.89 -1.65
C ARG A 102 -30.43 -20.95 -1.16
N GLU A 103 -29.14 -20.67 -1.27
CA GLU A 103 -28.06 -21.57 -0.85
C GLU A 103 -27.78 -21.41 0.65
N ASP A 104 -27.63 -20.17 1.10
CA ASP A 104 -27.27 -19.76 2.46
C ASP A 104 -27.69 -18.29 2.69
N PRO A 105 -28.88 -18.04 3.29
CA PRO A 105 -29.43 -16.70 3.48
C PRO A 105 -28.62 -15.87 4.48
N GLU A 106 -27.95 -16.50 5.44
CA GLU A 106 -27.16 -15.81 6.47
C GLU A 106 -25.88 -15.22 5.86
N SER A 107 -25.28 -15.91 4.86
CA SER A 107 -24.06 -15.48 4.17
C SER A 107 -24.15 -14.19 3.34
N ILE A 108 -25.35 -13.68 3.08
CA ILE A 108 -25.56 -12.47 2.25
C ILE A 108 -25.01 -11.22 2.93
N PHE A 109 -25.19 -11.15 4.25
CA PHE A 109 -24.77 -10.04 5.09
C PHE A 109 -23.39 -10.29 5.72
N GLU A 110 -22.93 -11.54 5.71
CA GLU A 110 -21.60 -11.89 6.16
C GLU A 110 -20.52 -11.24 5.28
N LYS A 111 -19.72 -10.38 5.90
CA LYS A 111 -18.49 -9.85 5.32
C LYS A 111 -17.39 -10.87 5.58
N LYS A 112 -17.22 -11.84 4.67
CA LYS A 112 -16.08 -12.76 4.74
C LYS A 112 -14.79 -11.93 4.72
N LYS A 113 -13.99 -12.06 5.79
CA LYS A 113 -12.64 -11.51 5.81
C LYS A 113 -11.90 -12.16 4.64
N LYS A 114 -11.46 -11.36 3.67
CA LYS A 114 -10.59 -11.86 2.63
C LYS A 114 -9.32 -12.31 3.33
N SER A 115 -9.05 -13.63 3.33
CA SER A 115 -7.71 -14.10 3.68
C SER A 115 -6.75 -13.40 2.74
N GLY A 116 -5.76 -12.73 3.31
CA GLY A 116 -4.70 -12.12 2.53
C GLY A 116 -3.91 -13.19 1.78
N ARG A 117 -2.92 -12.76 1.00
CA ARG A 117 -1.91 -13.68 0.47
C ARG A 117 -1.27 -14.44 1.64
N HIS A 118 -1.13 -15.76 1.50
CA HIS A 118 -0.43 -16.56 2.49
C HIS A 118 1.01 -16.03 2.67
N CYS A 119 1.42 -15.82 3.91
CA CYS A 119 2.79 -15.41 4.22
C CYS A 119 3.76 -16.52 3.82
N ILE A 120 4.86 -16.15 3.17
CA ILE A 120 5.93 -17.09 2.77
C ILE A 120 6.61 -17.67 4.02
N LEU A 121 6.81 -16.83 5.03
CA LEU A 121 7.35 -17.21 6.33
C LEU A 121 6.20 -17.50 7.31
N GLY A 122 6.38 -18.57 8.08
CA GLY A 122 5.34 -19.18 8.92
C GLY A 122 5.85 -19.53 10.31
N GLU A 123 5.08 -20.31 11.06
CA GLU A 123 5.41 -20.65 12.46
C GLU A 123 6.67 -21.50 12.59
N GLU A 124 6.92 -22.42 11.65
CA GLU A 124 8.14 -23.23 11.60
C GLU A 124 9.39 -22.36 11.44
N HIS A 125 9.34 -21.43 10.49
CA HIS A 125 10.39 -20.45 10.22
C HIS A 125 10.62 -19.55 11.43
N LYS A 126 9.55 -19.13 12.13
CA LYS A 126 9.65 -18.33 13.36
C LYS A 126 10.37 -19.08 14.47
N LYS A 127 10.04 -20.36 14.69
CA LYS A 127 10.71 -21.18 15.71
C LYS A 127 12.20 -21.36 15.38
N PHE A 128 12.52 -21.63 14.12
CA PHE A 128 13.90 -21.75 13.67
C PHE A 128 14.69 -20.45 13.93
N LEU A 129 14.14 -19.30 13.51
CA LEU A 129 14.80 -17.99 13.69
C LEU A 129 15.05 -17.64 15.16
N LEU A 130 14.11 -17.96 16.05
CA LEU A 130 14.30 -17.72 17.49
C LEU A 130 15.44 -18.58 18.04
N ASN A 131 15.48 -19.87 17.70
CA ASN A 131 16.55 -20.77 18.14
C ASN A 131 17.93 -20.35 17.58
N ASP A 132 18.00 -19.93 16.32
CA ASP A 132 19.24 -19.48 15.66
C ASP A 132 19.82 -18.24 16.37
N ILE A 133 18.96 -17.29 16.75
CA ILE A 133 19.35 -16.06 17.43
C ILE A 133 19.66 -16.29 18.91
N ASP A 134 18.94 -17.18 19.58
CA ASP A 134 19.27 -17.57 20.96
C ASP A 134 20.64 -18.27 21.03
N ALA A 135 21.01 -19.01 19.99
CA ALA A 135 22.34 -19.62 19.87
C ALA A 135 23.44 -18.60 19.54
N ASN A 136 23.15 -17.62 18.67
CA ASN A 136 24.08 -16.55 18.30
C ASN A 136 23.39 -15.17 18.24
N PRO A 137 23.32 -14.43 19.36
CA PRO A 137 22.62 -13.14 19.41
C PRO A 137 23.36 -12.03 18.65
N SER A 138 24.61 -12.27 18.22
CA SER A 138 25.40 -11.32 17.41
C SER A 138 25.27 -11.58 15.91
N ALA A 139 24.48 -12.59 15.50
CA ALA A 139 24.31 -12.95 14.10
C ALA A 139 23.79 -11.78 13.26
N VAL A 140 24.34 -11.64 12.05
CA VAL A 140 23.90 -10.61 11.11
C VAL A 140 22.71 -11.13 10.32
N VAL A 141 21.77 -10.25 9.97
CA VAL A 141 20.56 -10.60 9.20
C VAL A 141 20.86 -11.34 7.87
N THR A 142 22.04 -11.12 7.27
CA THR A 142 22.50 -11.90 6.11
C THR A 142 22.74 -13.36 6.46
N GLU A 143 23.48 -13.61 7.53
CA GLU A 143 23.80 -14.96 8.01
C GLU A 143 22.52 -15.70 8.40
N VAL A 144 21.61 -15.02 9.11
CA VAL A 144 20.30 -15.57 9.48
C VAL A 144 19.47 -15.93 8.25
N ALA A 145 19.49 -15.10 7.20
CA ALA A 145 18.78 -15.39 5.96
C ALA A 145 19.39 -16.60 5.23
N GLU A 146 20.71 -16.71 5.17
CA GLU A 146 21.42 -17.84 4.59
C GLU A 146 21.11 -19.14 5.35
N ASN A 147 21.21 -19.13 6.69
CA ASN A 147 20.85 -20.24 7.56
C ASN A 147 19.40 -20.69 7.33
N LEU A 148 18.48 -19.75 7.18
CA LEU A 148 17.07 -20.03 6.90
C LEU A 148 16.91 -20.71 5.53
N THR A 149 17.49 -20.18 4.46
CA THR A 149 17.40 -20.78 3.12
C THR A 149 18.10 -22.14 3.02
N GLN A 150 19.14 -22.38 3.83
CA GLN A 150 19.85 -23.65 3.87
C GLN A 150 19.05 -24.74 4.59
N ASN A 151 18.31 -24.38 5.65
CA ASN A 151 17.45 -25.32 6.38
C ASN A 151 16.11 -25.57 5.67
N PHE A 152 15.66 -24.62 4.85
CA PHE A 152 14.42 -24.71 4.07
C PHE A 152 14.74 -24.57 2.57
N VAL A 153 15.13 -25.67 1.91
CA VAL A 153 15.65 -25.67 0.53
C VAL A 153 14.66 -25.09 -0.50
N ASP A 154 13.36 -25.21 -0.25
CA ASP A 154 12.30 -24.68 -1.12
C ASP A 154 11.96 -23.19 -0.86
N LEU A 155 12.63 -22.56 0.11
CA LEU A 155 12.33 -21.21 0.56
C LEU A 155 13.16 -20.17 -0.20
N ASP A 156 12.51 -19.45 -1.11
CA ASP A 156 13.10 -18.25 -1.74
C ASP A 156 12.62 -16.98 -1.01
N VAL A 157 13.52 -16.37 -0.22
CA VAL A 157 13.22 -15.15 0.56
C VAL A 157 14.35 -14.13 0.48
N SER A 158 13.98 -12.87 0.28
CA SER A 158 14.91 -11.75 0.34
C SER A 158 15.34 -11.45 1.78
N ARG A 159 16.55 -10.87 1.93
CA ARG A 159 17.03 -10.34 3.23
C ARG A 159 16.04 -9.38 3.89
N SER A 160 15.39 -8.50 3.11
CA SER A 160 14.36 -7.58 3.64
C SER A 160 13.12 -8.31 4.14
N THR A 161 12.73 -9.41 3.50
CA THR A 161 11.61 -10.24 3.96
C THR A 161 11.92 -10.85 5.32
N VAL A 162 13.13 -11.39 5.49
CA VAL A 162 13.61 -11.95 6.77
C VAL A 162 13.68 -10.85 7.85
N TYR A 163 14.27 -9.70 7.55
CA TYR A 163 14.33 -8.55 8.47
C TYR A 163 12.95 -8.11 8.97
N ASN A 164 11.99 -7.92 8.04
CA ASN A 164 10.63 -7.54 8.37
C ASN A 164 9.93 -8.62 9.20
N PHE A 165 10.16 -9.89 8.89
CA PHE A 165 9.57 -11.00 9.65
C PHE A 165 10.14 -11.10 11.08
N MET A 166 11.46 -10.93 11.24
CA MET A 166 12.10 -10.90 12.56
C MET A 166 11.55 -9.76 13.43
N THR A 167 11.41 -8.56 12.86
CA THR A 167 10.93 -7.38 13.60
C THR A 167 9.42 -7.41 13.88
N THR A 168 8.60 -7.88 12.94
CA THR A 168 7.13 -7.84 13.06
C THR A 168 6.51 -9.11 13.65
N GLN A 169 7.05 -10.28 13.32
CA GLN A 169 6.47 -11.57 13.74
C GLN A 169 7.24 -12.20 14.88
N CYS A 170 8.57 -12.00 14.94
CA CYS A 170 9.41 -12.49 16.04
C CYS A 170 9.58 -11.45 17.16
N ASN A 171 9.08 -10.22 16.98
CA ASN A 171 9.20 -9.11 17.93
C ASN A 171 10.65 -8.79 18.34
N LEU A 172 11.59 -8.97 17.41
CA LEU A 172 13.02 -8.72 17.65
C LEU A 172 13.37 -7.28 17.34
N SER A 173 14.23 -6.69 18.19
CA SER A 173 14.86 -5.40 17.93
C SER A 173 16.26 -5.63 17.40
N ILE A 174 16.50 -5.23 16.15
CA ILE A 174 17.79 -5.41 15.48
C ILE A 174 18.54 -4.07 15.55
N LYS A 175 19.77 -4.10 16.06
CA LYS A 175 20.64 -2.93 16.15
C LYS A 175 21.74 -2.99 15.11
N GLN A 176 22.16 -1.82 14.65
CA GLN A 176 23.38 -1.70 13.86
C GLN A 176 24.59 -1.84 14.78
N ALA A 177 25.53 -2.71 14.42
CA ALA A 177 26.80 -2.83 15.12
C ALA A 177 27.63 -1.54 14.94
N GLN A 178 28.11 -0.97 16.04
CA GLN A 178 29.05 0.15 16.03
C GLN A 178 30.46 -0.41 16.23
N PHE A 179 31.27 -0.39 15.18
CA PHE A 179 32.67 -0.79 15.26
C PHE A 179 33.53 0.43 15.61
N GLN A 180 34.33 0.32 16.67
CA GLN A 180 35.37 1.31 16.94
C GLN A 180 36.51 1.12 15.93
N PRO A 181 37.00 2.19 15.29
CA PRO A 181 38.15 2.06 14.39
C PRO A 181 39.37 1.60 15.19
N VAL A 182 40.03 0.53 14.71
CA VAL A 182 41.30 0.07 15.27
C VAL A 182 42.32 1.19 15.23
N GLU A 183 43.04 1.41 16.34
CA GLU A 183 44.08 2.44 16.44
C GLU A 183 45.05 2.34 15.26
N ARG A 184 45.06 3.40 14.44
CA ARG A 184 45.96 3.50 13.28
C ARG A 184 47.42 3.65 13.73
N ASN A 185 47.63 4.18 14.92
CA ASN A 185 48.93 4.49 15.52
C ASN A 185 49.14 3.63 16.78
N SER A 186 49.33 2.31 16.62
CA SER A 186 49.93 1.55 17.73
C SER A 186 51.39 1.98 17.90
N GLU A 187 51.91 1.98 19.13
CA GLU A 187 53.33 2.26 19.40
C GLU A 187 54.27 1.38 18.56
N GLU A 188 53.82 0.15 18.26
CA GLU A 188 54.48 -0.80 17.37
C GLU A 188 54.60 -0.31 15.92
N LYS A 189 53.53 0.25 15.34
CA LYS A 189 53.57 0.81 13.98
C LYS A 189 54.38 2.10 13.92
N ASN A 190 54.34 2.91 14.97
CA ASN A 190 55.14 4.14 15.05
C ASN A 190 56.64 3.83 15.19
N SER A 191 56.99 2.84 16.02
CA SER A 191 58.39 2.40 16.21
C SER A 191 58.96 1.67 14.99
N ALA A 192 58.13 0.92 14.23
CA ALA A 192 58.54 0.33 12.96
C ALA A 192 58.83 1.38 11.89
N LYS A 193 58.04 2.47 11.84
CA LYS A 193 58.24 3.57 10.90
C LYS A 193 59.53 4.34 11.18
N LEU A 194 59.79 4.65 12.45
CA LEU A 194 61.04 5.29 12.91
C LEU A 194 62.29 4.46 12.58
N ARG A 195 62.21 3.12 12.64
CA ARG A 195 63.33 2.24 12.25
C ARG A 195 63.63 2.32 10.74
N LEU A 196 62.60 2.24 9.90
CA LEU A 196 62.78 2.33 8.45
C LEU A 196 63.33 3.70 8.03
N ASP A 197 62.84 4.78 8.64
CA ASP A 197 63.33 6.14 8.35
C ASP A 197 64.82 6.30 8.74
N SER A 198 65.28 5.60 9.78
CA SER A 198 66.70 5.61 10.19
C SER A 198 67.63 4.77 9.31
N GLU A 199 67.14 3.67 8.72
CA GLU A 199 67.91 2.85 7.75
C GLU A 199 68.04 3.53 6.39
N VAL A 200 67.02 4.28 5.96
CA VAL A 200 67.04 5.03 4.69
C VAL A 200 67.99 6.21 4.76
N ALA A 201 68.18 6.83 5.93
CA ALA A 201 69.10 7.95 6.12
C ALA A 201 70.59 7.54 6.24
N ALA A 202 70.87 6.25 6.37
CA ALA A 202 72.23 5.70 6.54
C ALA A 202 72.84 5.15 5.23
N ASN A 203 72.08 5.15 4.12
CA ASN A 203 72.55 4.83 2.76
C ASN A 203 72.66 6.10 1.91
#